data_AF-A0A6N6VP69-F1
#
_entry.id   AF-A0A6N6VP69-F1
#
_cell.length_a   1.000
_cell.length_b   1.000
_cell.length_c   1.000
_cell.angle_alpha   90.00
_cell.angle_beta   90.00
_cell.angle_gamma   90.00
#
_symmetry.space_group_name_H-M   'P 1'
#
loop_
_entity.id
_entity.type
_entity.pdbx_description
1 polymer ?
#
loop_
_entity_poly.entity_id
_entity_poly.type
_entity_poly.pdbx_seq_one_letter_code
_entity_poly.pdbx_strand_id
1 'polypeptide(L)'
;MDEQIFESEELSSKNSNKKEKKDRKFKTYQNLLMYLKRKKIENSGKVATFLLDTYVNSPLEKRDGEFVLIFKHDLELAGILDKKEKFEDWRDLMIKRGILNWRVRPNDYQFINNKNYFAPSESLTTYINKEKISSSTVATMDDVGKLKSEVDELKIALKETNRKIEKVAEFVLHQNPPDTPERKQIVVDNIDDLPKALELLAQQRKQIDKNIQETGKMFN
;
A
#
# COMPACT_ATOMS: atom_id res chain seq x y z
N MET A 1 37.12 -14.27 -29.51
CA MET A 1 35.98 -15.02 -30.07
C MET A 1 34.84 -15.15 -29.06
N ASP A 2 35.04 -14.75 -27.80
CA ASP A 2 34.09 -14.98 -26.70
C ASP A 2 33.05 -13.86 -26.48
N GLU A 3 33.31 -12.63 -26.95
CA GLU A 3 32.35 -11.51 -26.81
C GLU A 3 31.11 -11.67 -27.70
N GLN A 4 31.26 -12.22 -28.92
CA GLN A 4 30.12 -12.44 -29.83
C GLN A 4 29.19 -13.56 -29.35
N ILE A 5 29.71 -14.53 -28.59
CA ILE A 5 28.91 -15.63 -28.04
C ILE A 5 28.05 -15.08 -26.88
N PHE A 6 28.61 -14.23 -26.03
CA PHE A 6 27.90 -13.65 -24.87
C PHE A 6 26.74 -12.72 -25.27
N GLU A 7 26.93 -11.87 -26.29
CA GLU A 7 25.84 -11.03 -26.81
C GLU A 7 24.70 -11.86 -27.45
N SER A 8 25.05 -12.96 -28.12
CA SER A 8 24.08 -13.82 -28.80
C SER A 8 23.18 -14.60 -27.82
N GLU A 9 23.72 -15.03 -26.68
CA GLU A 9 22.97 -15.71 -25.61
C GLU A 9 22.09 -14.73 -24.81
N GLU A 10 22.56 -13.50 -24.55
CA GLU A 10 21.74 -12.45 -23.95
C GLU A 10 20.56 -12.03 -24.85
N LEU A 11 20.79 -11.88 -26.16
CA LEU A 11 19.74 -11.54 -27.12
C LEU A 11 18.72 -12.68 -27.28
N SER A 12 19.18 -13.94 -27.27
CA SER A 12 18.33 -15.14 -27.30
C SER A 12 17.46 -15.25 -26.04
N SER A 13 18.04 -15.06 -24.86
CA SER A 13 17.32 -15.13 -23.57
C SER A 13 16.36 -13.96 -23.35
N LYS A 14 16.68 -12.75 -23.84
CA LYS A 14 15.78 -11.59 -23.85
C LYS A 14 14.58 -11.84 -24.78
N ASN A 15 14.79 -12.45 -25.94
CA ASN A 15 13.73 -12.76 -26.91
C ASN A 15 12.81 -13.91 -26.47
N SER A 16 13.35 -14.96 -25.84
CA SER A 16 12.56 -16.07 -25.30
C SER A 16 11.66 -15.62 -24.15
N ASN A 17 12.19 -14.82 -23.21
CA ASN A 17 11.42 -14.22 -22.12
C ASN A 17 10.32 -13.28 -22.62
N LYS A 18 10.59 -12.49 -23.66
CA LYS A 18 9.60 -11.57 -24.24
C LYS A 18 8.46 -12.34 -24.93
N LYS A 19 8.78 -13.45 -25.61
CA LYS A 19 7.80 -14.34 -26.23
C LYS A 19 6.94 -15.06 -25.17
N GLU A 20 7.57 -15.65 -24.16
CA GLU A 20 6.85 -16.30 -23.04
C GLU A 20 5.92 -15.33 -22.28
N LYS A 21 6.36 -14.09 -22.03
CA LYS A 21 5.54 -13.07 -21.37
C LYS A 21 4.33 -12.66 -22.22
N LYS A 22 4.51 -12.49 -23.53
CA LYS A 22 3.42 -12.19 -24.46
C LYS A 22 2.41 -13.35 -24.50
N ASP A 23 2.90 -14.58 -24.54
CA ASP A 23 2.07 -15.79 -24.57
C ASP A 23 1.31 -16.00 -23.24
N ARG A 24 1.92 -15.70 -22.08
CA ARG A 24 1.27 -15.79 -20.76
C ARG A 24 0.22 -14.70 -20.52
N LYS A 25 0.51 -13.43 -20.86
CA LYS A 25 -0.47 -12.33 -20.80
C LYS A 25 -1.68 -12.64 -21.68
N PHE A 26 -1.42 -13.17 -22.88
CA PHE A 26 -2.48 -13.67 -23.76
C PHE A 26 -3.27 -14.82 -23.13
N LYS A 27 -2.61 -15.76 -22.45
CA LYS A 27 -3.27 -16.90 -21.79
C LYS A 27 -4.16 -16.49 -20.61
N THR A 28 -3.71 -15.61 -19.72
CA THR A 28 -4.53 -15.12 -18.59
C THR A 28 -5.77 -14.40 -19.09
N TYR A 29 -5.60 -13.50 -20.07
CA TYR A 29 -6.69 -12.82 -20.75
C TYR A 29 -7.69 -13.80 -21.38
N GLN A 30 -7.22 -14.76 -22.19
CA GLN A 30 -8.09 -15.73 -22.86
C GLN A 30 -8.89 -16.57 -21.86
N ASN A 31 -8.26 -16.98 -20.75
CA ASN A 31 -8.94 -17.75 -19.72
C ASN A 31 -10.01 -16.92 -18.99
N LEU A 32 -9.73 -15.65 -18.69
CA LEU A 32 -10.71 -14.73 -18.09
C LEU A 32 -11.87 -14.44 -19.06
N LEU A 33 -11.57 -14.20 -20.34
CA LEU A 33 -12.56 -14.03 -21.38
C LEU A 33 -13.50 -15.25 -21.46
N MET A 34 -12.95 -16.47 -21.44
CA MET A 34 -13.76 -17.69 -21.47
C MET A 34 -14.59 -17.88 -20.20
N TYR A 35 -14.05 -17.52 -19.04
CA TYR A 35 -14.80 -17.50 -17.77
C TYR A 35 -16.00 -16.54 -17.84
N LEU A 36 -15.79 -15.31 -18.32
CA LEU A 36 -16.86 -14.31 -18.46
C LEU A 36 -17.91 -14.73 -19.49
N LYS A 37 -17.51 -15.35 -20.61
CA LYS A 37 -18.44 -15.94 -21.59
C LYS A 37 -19.34 -17.01 -20.95
N ARG A 38 -18.76 -17.92 -20.15
CA ARG A 38 -19.53 -18.95 -19.42
C ARG A 38 -20.52 -18.35 -18.43
N LYS A 39 -20.18 -17.18 -17.85
CA LYS A 39 -21.07 -16.40 -16.99
C LYS A 39 -22.12 -15.58 -17.75
N LYS A 40 -22.16 -15.69 -19.09
CA LYS A 40 -23.07 -14.95 -19.99
C LYS A 40 -22.93 -13.43 -19.85
N ILE A 41 -21.69 -12.96 -19.76
CA ILE A 41 -21.37 -11.53 -19.76
C ILE A 41 -21.20 -11.04 -21.20
N GLU A 42 -21.99 -10.03 -21.55
CA GLU A 42 -21.87 -9.32 -22.82
C GLU A 42 -20.54 -8.56 -22.89
N ASN A 43 -20.02 -8.35 -24.10
CA ASN A 43 -18.73 -7.69 -24.30
C ASN A 43 -17.57 -8.32 -23.47
N SER A 44 -17.67 -9.63 -23.17
CA SER A 44 -16.73 -10.37 -22.30
C SER A 44 -15.24 -10.10 -22.55
N GLY A 45 -14.81 -9.88 -23.80
CA GLY A 45 -13.43 -9.49 -24.10
C GLY A 45 -13.06 -8.10 -23.58
N LYS A 46 -13.91 -7.09 -23.81
CA LYS A 46 -13.72 -5.74 -23.27
C LYS A 46 -13.78 -5.73 -21.75
N VAL A 47 -14.72 -6.48 -21.16
CA VAL A 47 -14.85 -6.63 -19.71
C VAL A 47 -13.61 -7.31 -19.11
N ALA A 48 -13.06 -8.35 -19.75
CA ALA A 48 -11.83 -8.99 -19.30
C ALA A 48 -10.66 -7.99 -19.26
N THR A 49 -10.46 -7.24 -20.34
CA THR A 49 -9.41 -6.20 -20.41
C THR A 49 -9.61 -5.15 -19.33
N PHE A 50 -10.83 -4.64 -19.20
CA PHE A 50 -11.18 -3.63 -18.21
C PHE A 50 -10.94 -4.09 -16.77
N LEU A 51 -11.35 -5.31 -16.41
CA LEU A 51 -11.16 -5.84 -15.06
C LEU A 51 -9.68 -6.07 -14.73
N LEU A 52 -8.90 -6.62 -15.66
CA LEU A 52 -7.46 -6.78 -15.45
C LEU A 52 -6.79 -5.42 -15.26
N ASP A 53 -7.07 -4.46 -16.13
CA ASP A 53 -6.51 -3.12 -16.03
C ASP A 53 -6.91 -2.43 -14.71
N THR A 54 -8.20 -2.50 -14.35
CA THR A 54 -8.75 -1.92 -13.12
C THR A 54 -8.10 -2.49 -11.87
N TYR A 55 -7.84 -3.79 -11.77
CA TYR A 55 -7.31 -4.38 -10.53
C TYR A 55 -5.79 -4.52 -10.48
N VAL A 56 -5.13 -4.50 -11.64
CA VAL A 56 -3.67 -4.55 -11.73
C VAL A 56 -3.11 -3.12 -11.69
N ASN A 57 -3.65 -2.21 -12.51
CA ASN A 57 -3.06 -0.91 -12.81
C ASN A 57 -3.77 0.30 -12.19
N SER A 58 -4.91 0.13 -11.50
CA SER A 58 -5.64 1.28 -10.95
C SER A 58 -4.79 2.13 -9.99
N PRO A 59 -4.85 3.46 -10.07
CA PRO A 59 -4.07 4.35 -9.20
C PRO A 59 -4.47 4.21 -7.72
N LEU A 60 -3.54 4.50 -6.81
CA LEU A 60 -3.74 4.36 -5.36
C LEU A 60 -4.96 5.14 -4.86
N GLU A 61 -5.23 6.31 -5.43
CA GLU A 61 -6.37 7.19 -5.09
C GLU A 61 -7.74 6.54 -5.34
N LYS A 62 -7.82 5.57 -6.26
CA LYS A 62 -9.04 4.80 -6.54
C LYS A 62 -9.17 3.54 -5.68
N ARG A 63 -8.21 3.24 -4.80
CA ARG A 63 -8.15 1.99 -4.02
C ARG A 63 -8.52 2.23 -2.54
N ASP A 64 -9.29 1.29 -1.97
CA ASP A 64 -9.51 1.13 -0.53
C ASP A 64 -9.30 -0.36 -0.19
N GLY A 65 -8.06 -0.72 0.17
CA GLY A 65 -7.67 -2.12 0.33
C GLY A 65 -7.79 -2.92 -0.97
N GLU A 66 -8.59 -3.98 -0.95
CA GLU A 66 -8.89 -4.80 -2.14
C GLU A 66 -9.97 -4.20 -3.06
N PHE A 67 -10.64 -3.13 -2.61
CA PHE A 67 -11.72 -2.50 -3.35
C PHE A 67 -11.19 -1.40 -4.28
N VAL A 68 -11.76 -1.33 -5.48
CA VAL A 68 -11.46 -0.30 -6.47
C VAL A 68 -12.72 0.46 -6.84
N LEU A 69 -12.62 1.78 -6.90
CA LEU A 69 -13.70 2.67 -7.32
C LEU A 69 -13.87 2.61 -8.84
N ILE A 70 -15.07 2.24 -9.30
CA ILE A 70 -15.43 2.15 -10.72
C ILE A 70 -16.60 3.09 -11.01
N PHE A 71 -16.45 3.99 -11.98
CA PHE A 71 -17.51 4.88 -12.42
C PHE A 71 -18.15 4.42 -13.74
N LYS A 72 -19.37 4.88 -14.01
CA LYS A 72 -20.02 4.70 -15.32
C LYS A 72 -19.12 5.15 -16.47
N HIS A 73 -18.47 6.30 -16.30
CA HIS A 73 -17.58 6.85 -17.32
C HIS A 73 -16.41 5.91 -17.66
N ASP A 74 -15.87 5.17 -16.69
CA ASP A 74 -14.79 4.21 -16.95
C ASP A 74 -15.27 3.07 -17.88
N LEU A 75 -16.53 2.63 -17.73
CA LEU A 75 -17.15 1.60 -18.58
C LEU A 75 -17.53 2.12 -19.98
N GLU A 76 -17.94 3.38 -20.07
CA GLU A 76 -18.20 4.06 -21.36
C GLU A 76 -16.90 4.19 -22.16
N LEU A 77 -15.81 4.62 -21.53
CA LEU A 77 -14.49 4.72 -22.16
C LEU A 77 -13.96 3.35 -22.62
N ALA A 78 -14.22 2.30 -21.85
CA ALA A 78 -13.90 0.93 -22.24
C ALA A 78 -14.83 0.37 -23.34
N GLY A 79 -15.88 1.11 -23.72
CA GLY A 79 -16.90 0.68 -24.67
C GLY A 79 -17.67 -0.57 -24.21
N ILE A 80 -17.79 -0.75 -22.89
CA ILE A 80 -18.55 -1.83 -22.25
C ILE A 80 -20.02 -1.44 -22.13
N LEU A 81 -20.26 -0.16 -21.78
CA LEU A 81 -21.59 0.44 -21.66
C LEU A 81 -21.76 1.55 -22.67
N ASP A 82 -22.95 1.62 -23.25
CA ASP A 82 -23.39 2.78 -24.02
C ASP A 82 -23.86 3.91 -23.09
N LYS A 83 -23.77 5.17 -23.56
CA LYS A 83 -24.17 6.35 -22.77
C LYS A 83 -25.60 6.28 -22.22
N LYS A 84 -26.49 5.59 -22.94
CA LYS A 84 -27.91 5.43 -22.61
C LYS A 84 -28.18 4.33 -21.57
N GLU A 85 -27.24 3.41 -21.38
CA GLU A 85 -27.40 2.29 -20.45
C GLU A 85 -27.18 2.74 -19.00
N LYS A 86 -27.83 2.06 -18.06
CA LYS A 86 -27.70 2.36 -16.64
C LYS A 86 -26.53 1.59 -16.05
N PHE A 87 -25.73 2.29 -15.24
CA PHE A 87 -24.58 1.68 -14.56
C PHE A 87 -25.02 0.61 -13.56
N GLU A 88 -26.16 0.84 -12.91
CA GLU A 88 -26.76 -0.02 -11.90
C GLU A 88 -27.10 -1.39 -12.49
N ASP A 89 -27.61 -1.44 -13.71
CA ASP A 89 -27.97 -2.70 -14.37
C ASP A 89 -26.72 -3.57 -14.62
N TRP A 90 -25.62 -2.95 -15.06
CA TRP A 90 -24.33 -3.63 -15.20
C TRP A 90 -23.77 -4.08 -13.86
N ARG A 91 -23.78 -3.18 -12.86
CA ARG A 91 -23.32 -3.46 -11.50
C ARG A 91 -24.03 -4.68 -10.94
N ASP A 92 -25.35 -4.68 -10.97
CA ASP A 92 -26.19 -5.71 -10.38
C ASP A 92 -26.02 -7.04 -11.13
N LEU A 93 -25.82 -6.99 -12.45
CA LEU A 93 -25.45 -8.16 -13.24
C LEU A 93 -24.10 -8.75 -12.78
N MET A 94 -23.07 -7.93 -12.63
CA MET A 94 -21.73 -8.38 -12.24
C MET A 94 -21.70 -8.98 -10.82
N ILE A 95 -22.47 -8.40 -9.90
CA ILE A 95 -22.67 -8.94 -8.54
C ILE A 95 -23.43 -10.26 -8.60
N LYS A 96 -24.58 -10.29 -9.28
CA LYS A 96 -25.43 -11.49 -9.41
C LYS A 96 -24.69 -12.67 -10.03
N ARG A 97 -23.75 -12.40 -10.94
CA ARG A 97 -22.91 -13.43 -11.59
C ARG A 97 -21.73 -13.86 -10.73
N GLY A 98 -21.52 -13.24 -9.57
CA GLY A 98 -20.43 -13.52 -8.64
C GLY A 98 -19.07 -13.14 -9.20
N ILE A 99 -19.01 -12.07 -10.00
CA ILE A 99 -17.75 -11.58 -10.59
C ILE A 99 -17.13 -10.52 -9.68
N LEU A 100 -17.98 -9.61 -9.17
CA LEU A 100 -17.60 -8.51 -8.29
C LEU A 100 -18.36 -8.61 -6.97
N ASN A 101 -17.67 -8.22 -5.90
CA ASN A 101 -18.26 -8.00 -4.58
C ASN A 101 -18.41 -6.50 -4.39
N TRP A 102 -19.65 -6.02 -4.30
CA TRP A 102 -19.92 -4.60 -4.07
C TRP A 102 -19.91 -4.32 -2.57
N ARG A 103 -19.13 -3.31 -2.17
CA ARG A 103 -19.09 -2.89 -0.76
C ARG A 103 -20.25 -1.95 -0.48
N VAL A 104 -21.16 -2.38 0.39
CA VAL A 104 -22.00 -1.47 1.18
C VAL A 104 -21.51 -1.63 2.61
N ARG A 105 -20.84 -0.62 3.19
CA ARG A 105 -20.53 -0.68 4.63
C ARG A 105 -21.85 -0.53 5.38
N PRO A 106 -22.28 -1.52 6.18
CA PRO A 106 -23.41 -1.32 7.08
C PRO A 106 -22.92 -0.37 8.20
N ASN A 107 -23.57 0.79 8.36
CA ASN A 107 -23.45 1.72 9.48
C ASN A 107 -22.46 2.89 9.41
N ASP A 108 -21.95 3.26 8.23
CA ASP A 108 -21.12 4.47 8.11
C ASP A 108 -21.96 5.64 7.55
N TYR A 109 -22.55 6.44 8.45
CA TYR A 109 -23.33 7.64 8.14
C TYR A 109 -22.47 8.78 7.53
N GLN A 110 -21.14 8.68 7.53
CA GLN A 110 -20.28 9.60 6.75
C GLN A 110 -20.02 9.06 5.33
N PHE A 111 -20.33 7.79 5.09
CA PHE A 111 -20.33 7.14 3.78
C PHE A 111 -21.66 7.39 3.02
N ILE A 112 -22.27 8.56 3.21
CA ILE A 112 -23.38 9.08 2.39
C ILE A 112 -22.82 9.57 1.03
N ASN A 113 -22.04 8.73 0.39
CA ASN A 113 -21.82 8.84 -1.04
C ASN A 113 -21.71 7.43 -1.57
N ASN A 114 -22.64 7.11 -2.48
CA ASN A 114 -22.74 5.90 -3.29
C ASN A 114 -21.48 5.67 -4.13
N LYS A 115 -20.32 5.49 -3.49
CA LYS A 115 -19.07 5.24 -4.16
C LYS A 115 -19.07 3.76 -4.54
N ASN A 116 -19.04 3.53 -5.84
CA ASN A 116 -19.10 2.22 -6.47
C ASN A 116 -17.75 1.50 -6.32
N TYR A 117 -17.44 1.09 -5.07
CA TYR A 117 -16.25 0.32 -4.72
C TYR A 117 -16.51 -1.17 -4.86
N PHE A 118 -15.66 -1.84 -5.64
CA PHE A 118 -15.79 -3.26 -5.93
C PHE A 118 -14.51 -4.00 -5.59
N ALA A 119 -14.65 -5.10 -4.86
CA ALA A 119 -13.60 -6.11 -4.75
C ALA A 119 -13.82 -7.19 -5.82
N PRO A 120 -12.74 -7.81 -6.32
CA PRO A 120 -12.88 -8.97 -7.17
C PRO A 120 -13.46 -10.15 -6.37
N SER A 121 -14.31 -10.97 -6.98
CA SER A 121 -14.64 -12.28 -6.42
C SER A 121 -13.39 -13.16 -6.28
N GLU A 122 -13.46 -14.21 -5.47
CA GLU A 122 -12.37 -15.19 -5.33
C GLU A 122 -11.95 -15.80 -6.68
N SER A 123 -12.93 -16.11 -7.53
CA SER A 123 -12.69 -16.58 -8.90
C SER A 123 -11.93 -15.55 -9.74
N LEU A 124 -12.34 -14.27 -9.69
CA LEU A 124 -11.67 -13.19 -10.43
C LEU A 124 -10.26 -12.92 -9.89
N THR A 125 -10.08 -12.98 -8.57
CA THR A 125 -8.81 -12.77 -7.86
C THR A 125 -7.72 -13.71 -8.37
N THR A 126 -8.07 -14.96 -8.70
CA THR A 126 -7.14 -15.93 -9.29
C THR A 126 -6.53 -15.42 -10.60
N TYR A 127 -7.32 -14.77 -11.46
CA TYR A 127 -6.83 -14.21 -12.73
C TYR A 127 -6.01 -12.93 -12.50
N ILE A 128 -6.47 -12.05 -11.59
CA ILE A 128 -5.76 -10.82 -11.22
C ILE A 128 -4.38 -11.15 -10.65
N ASN A 129 -4.28 -12.11 -9.74
CA ASN A 129 -3.00 -12.48 -9.13
C ASN A 129 -2.04 -13.07 -10.17
N LYS A 130 -2.52 -13.88 -11.12
CA LYS A 130 -1.69 -14.36 -12.24
C LYS A 130 -1.15 -13.22 -13.09
N GLU A 131 -1.98 -12.23 -13.38
CA GLU A 131 -1.55 -11.04 -14.14
C GLU A 131 -0.59 -10.17 -13.32
N LYS A 132 -0.86 -9.94 -12.03
CA LYS A 132 0.02 -9.20 -11.12
C LYS A 132 1.40 -9.85 -10.99
N ILE A 133 1.46 -11.18 -10.88
CA ILE A 133 2.74 -11.91 -10.85
C ILE A 133 3.47 -11.72 -12.18
N SER A 134 2.75 -11.80 -13.31
CA SER A 134 3.33 -11.57 -14.64
C SER A 134 3.84 -10.14 -14.82
N SER A 135 3.17 -9.14 -14.25
CA SER A 135 3.61 -7.73 -14.28
C SER A 135 4.73 -7.47 -13.28
N SER A 136 4.71 -8.09 -12.09
CA SER A 136 5.72 -7.95 -11.04
C SER A 136 7.02 -8.71 -11.34
N THR A 137 7.04 -9.60 -12.34
CA THR A 137 8.30 -10.17 -12.86
C THR A 137 9.07 -9.20 -13.78
N VAL A 138 8.72 -7.91 -13.75
CA VAL A 138 9.45 -6.80 -14.39
C VAL A 138 9.49 -5.64 -13.39
N ALA A 139 10.30 -5.75 -12.34
CA ALA A 139 11.01 -4.56 -11.92
C ALA A 139 12.07 -4.35 -13.00
N THR A 140 12.00 -3.25 -13.76
CA THR A 140 13.13 -2.90 -14.61
C THR A 140 14.34 -2.63 -13.69
N MET A 141 15.57 -2.81 -14.18
CA MET A 141 16.76 -2.42 -13.39
C MET A 141 16.67 -0.95 -12.94
N ASP A 142 15.95 -0.11 -13.70
CA ASP A 142 15.66 1.28 -13.37
C ASP A 142 14.69 1.41 -12.17
N ASP A 143 13.65 0.59 -12.09
CA ASP A 143 12.74 0.56 -10.92
C ASP A 143 13.46 0.08 -9.65
N VAL A 144 14.34 -0.92 -9.79
CA VAL A 144 15.22 -1.35 -8.69
C VAL A 144 16.21 -0.25 -8.31
N GLY A 145 16.71 0.50 -9.29
CA GLY A 145 17.56 1.67 -9.07
C GLY A 145 16.87 2.78 -8.29
N LYS A 146 15.63 3.14 -8.67
CA LYS A 146 14.80 4.12 -7.97
C LYS A 146 14.49 3.69 -6.55
N LEU A 147 14.08 2.43 -6.35
CA LEU A 147 13.84 1.89 -5.01
C LEU A 147 15.11 1.90 -4.15
N LYS A 148 16.28 1.61 -4.71
CA LYS A 148 17.55 1.74 -3.99
C LYS A 148 17.83 3.19 -3.59
N SER A 149 17.61 4.14 -4.50
CA SER A 149 17.77 5.57 -4.23
C SER A 149 16.84 6.04 -3.11
N GLU A 150 15.54 5.70 -3.18
CA GLU A 150 14.55 6.03 -2.14
C GLU A 150 14.94 5.41 -0.79
N VAL A 151 15.41 4.16 -0.78
CA VAL A 151 15.89 3.50 0.44
C VAL A 151 17.11 4.21 1.02
N ASP A 152 18.04 4.65 0.19
CA ASP A 152 19.23 5.37 0.65
C ASP A 152 18.89 6.78 1.16
N GLU A 153 17.98 7.49 0.51
CA GLU A 153 17.43 8.76 1.00
C GLU A 153 16.71 8.59 2.34
N LEU A 154 15.89 7.56 2.49
CA LEU A 154 15.22 7.25 3.76
C LEU A 154 16.22 6.91 4.86
N LYS A 155 17.30 6.19 4.57
CA LYS A 155 18.38 5.93 5.54
C LYS A 155 19.08 7.22 5.97
N ILE A 156 19.31 8.14 5.04
CA ILE A 156 19.91 9.45 5.36
C ILE A 156 18.95 10.24 6.25
N ALA A 157 17.68 10.35 5.87
CA ALA A 157 16.66 11.06 6.64
C ALA A 157 16.49 10.47 8.06
N LEU A 158 16.55 9.14 8.19
CA LEU A 158 16.50 8.45 9.48
C LEU A 158 17.71 8.81 10.36
N LYS A 159 18.93 8.80 9.80
CA LYS A 159 20.14 9.21 10.52
C LYS A 159 20.07 10.66 10.98
N GLU A 160 19.62 11.57 10.11
CA GLU A 160 19.45 12.98 10.48
C GLU A 160 18.40 13.18 11.56
N THR A 161 17.29 12.42 11.50
CA THR A 161 16.23 12.47 12.51
C THR A 161 16.75 11.98 13.86
N ASN A 162 17.49 10.87 13.90
CA ASN A 162 18.12 10.39 15.12
C ASN A 162 19.08 11.43 15.72
N ARG A 163 19.91 12.08 14.89
CA ARG A 163 20.81 13.14 15.35
C ARG A 163 20.06 14.36 15.89
N LYS A 164 18.91 14.72 15.31
CA LYS A 164 18.05 15.79 15.84
C LYS A 164 17.46 15.41 17.19
N ILE A 165 17.03 14.15 17.36
CA ILE A 165 16.53 13.63 18.64
C ILE A 165 17.61 13.68 19.71
N GLU A 166 18.83 13.25 19.41
CA GLU A 166 19.98 13.34 20.33
C GLU A 166 20.23 14.79 20.78
N LYS A 167 20.26 15.75 19.84
CA LYS A 167 20.44 17.17 20.18
C LYS A 167 19.30 17.75 21.02
N VAL A 168 18.06 17.37 20.74
CA VAL A 168 16.90 17.79 21.54
C VAL A 168 17.01 17.20 22.95
N ALA A 169 17.42 15.94 23.07
CA ALA A 169 17.63 15.28 24.35
C ALA A 169 18.75 15.95 25.16
N GLU A 170 19.90 16.27 24.54
CA GLU A 170 20.96 17.06 25.16
C GLU A 170 20.46 18.42 25.63
N PHE A 171 19.68 19.14 24.81
CA PHE A 171 19.09 20.43 25.19
C PHE A 171 18.13 20.28 26.37
N VAL A 172 17.28 19.25 26.39
CA VAL A 172 16.34 18.99 27.50
C VAL A 172 17.09 18.66 28.79
N LEU A 173 18.14 17.85 28.72
CA LEU A 173 18.99 17.54 29.87
C LEU A 173 19.77 18.77 30.35
N HIS A 174 20.17 19.67 29.46
CA HIS A 174 20.81 20.92 29.83
C HIS A 174 19.85 21.91 30.50
N GLN A 175 18.60 22.00 30.02
CA GLN A 175 17.56 22.86 30.60
C GLN A 175 16.99 22.30 31.91
N ASN A 176 16.96 20.98 32.07
CA ASN A 176 16.49 20.30 33.28
C ASN A 176 17.52 19.25 33.74
N PRO A 177 18.67 19.69 34.27
CA PRO A 177 19.72 18.80 34.69
C PRO A 177 19.23 17.78 35.74
N PRO A 178 19.83 16.57 35.78
CA PRO A 178 19.54 15.60 36.82
C PRO A 178 20.12 16.11 38.15
N ASP A 179 19.34 16.92 38.86
CA ASP A 179 19.77 17.59 40.09
C ASP A 179 19.72 16.70 41.34
N THR A 180 19.09 15.53 41.26
CA THR A 180 19.00 14.56 42.37
C THR A 180 19.77 13.27 42.07
N PRO A 181 20.27 12.55 43.11
CA PRO A 181 20.96 11.27 42.94
C PRO A 181 20.17 10.25 42.11
N GLU A 182 18.85 10.18 42.32
CA GLU A 182 17.96 9.26 41.61
C GLU A 182 17.87 9.61 40.11
N ARG A 183 17.81 10.90 39.77
CA ARG A 183 17.80 11.35 38.38
C ARG A 183 19.10 11.07 37.66
N LYS A 184 20.23 11.21 38.36
CA LYS A 184 21.56 10.85 37.83
C LYS A 184 21.65 9.35 37.56
N GLN A 185 21.13 8.52 38.46
CA GLN A 185 21.11 7.08 38.28
C GLN A 185 20.28 6.65 37.06
N ILE A 186 19.11 7.26 36.82
CA ILE A 186 18.29 6.99 35.63
C ILE A 186 19.07 7.23 34.33
N VAL A 187 19.86 8.30 34.26
CA VAL A 187 20.68 8.62 33.08
C VAL A 187 21.81 7.61 32.91
N VAL A 188 22.48 7.23 34.00
CA VAL A 188 23.57 6.23 33.97
C VAL A 188 23.06 4.86 33.53
N ASP A 189 21.92 4.43 34.06
CA ASP A 189 21.34 3.10 33.78
C ASP A 189 20.77 2.96 32.37
N ASN A 190 20.54 4.08 31.68
CA ASN A 190 19.92 4.13 30.34
C ASN A 190 20.78 4.95 29.37
N ILE A 191 22.10 5.00 29.57
CA ILE A 191 23.00 5.82 28.74
C ILE A 191 23.00 5.40 27.26
N ASP A 192 22.73 4.11 26.99
CA ASP A 192 22.62 3.55 25.64
C ASP A 192 21.18 3.58 25.08
N ASP A 193 20.20 4.06 25.85
CA ASP A 193 18.79 4.17 25.47
C ASP A 193 18.21 5.51 25.94
N LEU A 194 18.63 6.57 25.23
CA LEU A 194 18.28 7.95 25.54
C LEU A 194 16.77 8.25 25.53
N PRO A 195 15.95 7.70 24.59
CA PRO A 195 14.49 7.85 24.65
C PRO A 195 13.90 7.34 25.96
N LYS A 196 14.36 6.17 26.43
CA LYS A 196 13.91 5.58 27.69
C LYS A 196 14.39 6.38 28.90
N ALA A 197 15.61 6.90 28.87
CA ALA A 197 16.13 7.79 29.91
C ALA A 197 15.24 9.04 30.08
N LEU A 198 14.85 9.68 28.96
CA LEU A 198 13.96 10.85 28.98
C LEU A 198 12.56 10.52 29.47
N GLU A 199 11.99 9.38 29.09
CA GLU A 199 10.67 8.95 29.57
C GLU A 199 10.66 8.78 31.10
N LEU A 200 11.66 8.08 31.64
CA LEU A 200 11.79 7.84 33.08
C LEU A 200 11.98 9.15 33.87
N LEU A 201 12.79 10.07 33.36
CA LEU A 201 12.96 11.40 33.96
C LEU A 201 11.66 12.22 33.95
N ALA A 202 10.88 12.15 32.87
CA ALA A 202 9.60 12.83 32.77
C ALA A 202 8.55 12.24 33.72
N GLN A 203 8.51 10.91 33.87
CA GLN A 203 7.65 10.23 34.84
C GLN A 203 7.99 10.63 36.27
N GLN A 204 9.28 10.64 36.61
CA GLN A 204 9.73 11.05 37.94
C GLN A 204 9.37 12.51 38.23
N ARG A 205 9.49 13.42 37.25
CA ARG A 205 9.07 14.81 37.40
C ARG A 205 7.58 14.93 37.73
N LYS A 206 6.72 14.20 37.01
CA LYS A 206 5.27 14.17 37.29
C LYS A 206 4.98 13.65 38.69
N GLN A 207 5.72 12.66 39.18
CA GLN A 207 5.55 12.14 40.53
C GLN A 207 5.93 13.17 41.60
N ILE A 208 7.03 13.91 41.39
CA ILE A 208 7.44 15.01 42.28
C ILE A 208 6.36 16.09 42.32
N ASP A 209 5.87 16.53 41.16
CA ASP A 209 4.84 17.56 41.07
C ASP A 209 3.53 17.11 41.75
N LYS A 210 3.15 15.84 41.58
CA LYS A 210 1.98 15.24 42.26
C LYS A 210 2.16 15.21 43.78
N ASN A 211 3.31 14.76 44.26
CA ASN A 211 3.62 14.74 45.69
C ASN A 211 3.55 16.15 46.29
N ILE A 212 4.09 17.17 45.60
CA ILE A 212 4.03 18.58 46.04
C ILE A 212 2.58 19.06 46.14
N GLN A 213 1.73 18.74 45.16
CA GLN A 213 0.30 19.11 45.18
C GLN A 213 -0.48 18.41 46.30
N GLU A 214 -0.23 17.13 46.55
CA GLU A 214 -0.87 16.39 47.65
C GLU A 214 -0.43 16.90 49.01
N THR A 215 0.86 17.22 49.15
CA THR A 215 1.41 17.80 50.39
C THR A 215 0.84 19.20 50.62
N GLY A 216 0.76 20.05 49.58
CA GLY A 216 0.17 21.39 49.68
C GLY A 216 -1.33 21.41 49.96
N LYS A 217 -2.06 20.31 49.70
CA LYS A 217 -3.45 20.13 50.12
C LYS A 217 -3.61 19.68 51.58
N MET A 218 -2.57 19.11 52.19
CA MET A 218 -2.60 18.73 53.61
C MET A 218 -2.29 19.89 54.57
N PHE A 219 -1.76 21.00 54.04
CA PHE A 219 -1.38 22.19 54.83
C PHE A 219 -2.30 23.40 54.60
N ASN A 220 -3.39 23.25 53.83
CA ASN A 220 -4.48 24.21 53.69
C ASN A 220 -5.78 23.59 54.20
#